data_AF-H6N8W2-F1
#
_entry.id   AF-H6N8W2-F1
#
_cell.length_a   1.000
_cell.length_b   1.000
_cell.length_c   1.000
_cell.angle_alpha   90.00
_cell.angle_beta   90.00
_cell.angle_gamma   90.00
#
_symmetry.space_group_name_H-M   'P 1'
#
loop_
_entity.id
_entity.type
_entity.pdbx_description
1 polymer ?
#
loop_
_entity_poly.entity_id
_entity_poly.type
_entity_poly.pdbx_seq_one_letter_code
_entity_poly.pdbx_strand_id
1 'polypeptide(L)'
;MTQEHTVYFNIHRHKQVTKLRGLIFLEEGQIPTAADYEQCLRHAGHDVTLIDPQRMIFRAFKAGEEYTIDVLEDYEAPTRDLHAEKLAGTFHKPDPFL
;
A
#
# COMPACT_ATOMS: atom_id res chain seq x y z
N MET A 1 -27.69 1.10 7.31
CA MET A 1 -27.44 2.34 6.55
C MET A 1 -26.10 2.14 5.84
N THR A 2 -25.91 2.64 4.61
CA THR A 2 -24.61 2.57 3.94
C THR A 2 -23.73 3.70 4.46
N GLN A 3 -22.55 3.36 4.97
CA GLN A 3 -21.56 4.31 5.46
C GLN A 3 -20.48 4.53 4.40
N GLU A 4 -20.11 5.80 4.20
CA GLU A 4 -19.02 6.19 3.32
C GLU A 4 -17.69 5.91 4.02
N HIS A 5 -16.93 4.95 3.49
CA HIS A 5 -15.60 4.64 4.00
C HIS A 5 -14.55 5.26 3.07
N THR A 6 -13.83 6.25 3.59
CA THR A 6 -12.75 6.92 2.85
C THR A 6 -11.48 6.10 3.01
N VAL A 7 -10.93 5.65 1.89
CA VAL A 7 -9.73 4.81 1.85
C VAL A 7 -8.61 5.53 1.10
N TYR A 8 -7.38 5.34 1.55
CA TYR A 8 -6.20 5.95 0.94
C TYR A 8 -5.36 4.87 0.27
N PHE A 9 -4.74 5.24 -0.85
CA PHE A 9 -3.87 4.37 -1.61
C PHE A 9 -2.57 5.09 -1.95
N ASN A 10 -1.45 4.40 -1.79
CA ASN A 10 -0.17 4.87 -2.30
C ASN A 10 0.13 4.14 -3.61
N ILE A 11 0.26 4.91 -4.69
CA ILE A 11 0.62 4.42 -6.01
C ILE A 11 2.11 4.64 -6.21
N HIS A 12 2.88 3.56 -6.26
CA HIS A 12 4.32 3.59 -6.47
C HIS A 12 4.62 3.45 -7.95
N ARG A 13 4.94 4.57 -8.62
CA ARG A 13 5.33 4.62 -10.03
C ARG A 13 6.79 5.02 -10.15
N HIS A 14 7.65 4.08 -10.56
CA HIS A 14 9.08 4.32 -10.75
C HIS A 14 9.74 4.94 -9.50
N LYS A 15 9.89 6.27 -9.44
CA LYS A 15 10.46 7.03 -8.30
C LYS A 15 9.45 7.97 -7.62
N GLN A 16 8.19 7.94 -8.02
CA GLN A 16 7.15 8.82 -7.50
C GLN A 16 6.09 8.00 -6.76
N VAL A 17 5.71 8.48 -5.58
CA VAL A 17 4.58 7.93 -4.83
C VAL A 17 3.43 8.92 -4.95
N THR A 18 2.34 8.50 -5.57
CA THR A 18 1.13 9.31 -5.72
C THR A 18 0.08 8.82 -4.73
N LYS A 19 -0.43 9.72 -3.90
CA LYS A 19 -1.55 9.42 -3.00
C LYS A 19 -2.86 9.52 -3.76
N LEU A 20 -3.68 8.49 -3.67
CA LEU A 20 -5.03 8.46 -4.22
C LEU A 20 -6.02 8.21 -3.08
N ARG A 21 -7.21 8.81 -3.18
CA ARG A 21 -8.31 8.55 -2.24
C ARG A 21 -9.43 7.85 -3.00
N GLY A 22 -9.98 6.80 -2.41
CA GLY A 22 -11.19 6.15 -2.88
C GLY A 22 -12.29 6.29 -1.85
N LEU A 23 -13.52 6.15 -2.34
CA LEU A 23 -14.71 6.07 -1.50
C LEU A 23 -15.30 4.68 -1.76
N ILE A 24 -15.43 3.91 -0.69
CA ILE A 24 -16.11 2.61 -0.70
C ILE A 24 -17.37 2.77 0.14
N PHE A 25 -18.51 2.38 -0.42
CA PHE A 25 -19.79 2.40 0.30
C PHE A 25 -19.98 1.01 0.91
N LEU A 26 -19.96 0.93 2.24
CA LEU A 26 -20.09 -0.32 2.98
C LEU A 26 -21.31 -0.27 3.89
N GLU A 27 -21.77 -1.42 4.34
CA GLU A 27 -22.77 -1.49 5.41
C GLU A 27 -22.16 -1.10 6.76
N GLU A 28 -22.99 -0.56 7.65
CA GLU A 28 -22.59 -0.11 8.98
C GLU A 28 -21.92 -1.25 9.78
N GLY A 29 -20.64 -1.05 10.17
CA GLY A 29 -19.84 -2.04 10.88
C GLY A 29 -19.09 -3.05 9.99
N GLN A 30 -19.16 -2.90 8.67
CA GLN A 30 -18.45 -3.76 7.73
C GLN A 30 -17.09 -3.17 7.36
N ILE A 31 -16.07 -4.03 7.31
CA ILE A 31 -14.70 -3.68 6.92
C ILE A 31 -14.58 -3.92 5.41
N PRO A 32 -13.99 -2.99 4.64
CA PRO A 32 -13.78 -3.19 3.20
C PRO A 32 -12.94 -4.44 2.96
N THR A 33 -13.34 -5.27 2.00
CA THR A 33 -12.52 -6.43 1.62
C THR A 33 -11.60 -6.10 0.45
N ALA A 34 -10.56 -6.91 0.25
CA ALA A 34 -9.68 -6.81 -0.91
C ALA A 34 -10.44 -6.78 -2.26
N ALA A 35 -11.60 -7.44 -2.33
CA ALA A 35 -12.48 -7.42 -3.49
C ALA A 35 -13.15 -6.06 -3.71
N ASP A 36 -13.56 -5.37 -2.64
CA ASP A 36 -14.12 -4.01 -2.71
C ASP A 36 -13.09 -3.01 -3.21
N TYR A 37 -11.84 -3.14 -2.74
CA TYR A 37 -10.71 -2.36 -3.22
C TYR A 37 -10.43 -2.59 -4.70
N GLU A 38 -10.41 -3.86 -5.13
CA GLU A 38 -10.19 -4.23 -6.51
C GLU A 38 -11.27 -3.62 -7.42
N GLN A 39 -12.54 -3.74 -7.02
CA GLN A 39 -13.65 -3.16 -7.76
C GLN A 39 -13.55 -1.63 -7.83
N CYS A 40 -13.27 -0.95 -6.72
CA CYS A 40 -13.13 0.51 -6.68
C CYS A 40 -12.05 1.00 -7.67
N LEU A 41 -10.90 0.33 -7.70
CA LEU A 41 -9.80 0.65 -8.61
C LEU A 41 -10.14 0.34 -10.09
N ARG A 42 -10.81 -0.79 -10.35
CA ARG A 42 -11.31 -1.12 -11.71
C ARG A 42 -12.33 -0.12 -12.21
N HIS A 43 -13.25 0.33 -11.35
CA HIS A 43 -14.22 1.39 -11.67
C HIS A 43 -13.54 2.72 -12.01
N ALA A 44 -12.40 3.02 -11.38
CA ALA A 44 -11.57 4.18 -11.71
C ALA A 44 -10.77 4.02 -13.03
N GLY A 45 -10.93 2.89 -13.74
CA GLY A 45 -10.24 2.61 -15.01
C GLY A 45 -8.80 2.13 -14.83
N HIS A 46 -8.49 1.56 -13.66
CA HIS A 46 -7.20 0.92 -13.39
C HIS A 46 -7.37 -0.59 -13.44
N ASP A 47 -6.59 -1.26 -14.30
CA ASP A 47 -6.59 -2.72 -14.31
C ASP A 47 -5.73 -3.21 -13.17
N VAL A 48 -6.36 -3.67 -12.08
CA VAL A 48 -5.69 -4.07 -10.84
C VAL A 48 -5.82 -5.56 -10.60
N THR A 49 -4.75 -6.13 -10.05
CA THR A 49 -4.65 -7.53 -9.65
C THR A 49 -4.00 -7.59 -8.27
N LEU A 50 -4.66 -8.24 -7.31
CA LEU A 50 -4.07 -8.48 -6.01
C LEU A 50 -2.86 -9.42 -6.13
N ILE A 51 -1.69 -8.95 -5.73
CA ILE A 51 -0.45 -9.76 -5.71
C ILE A 51 -0.05 -10.16 -4.30
N ASP A 52 -0.44 -9.39 -3.30
CA ASP A 52 -0.15 -9.69 -1.90
C ASP A 52 -1.38 -9.41 -1.02
N PRO A 53 -2.14 -10.44 -0.62
CA PRO A 53 -3.31 -10.27 0.24
C PRO A 53 -2.95 -9.90 1.69
N GLN A 54 -1.74 -10.21 2.17
CA GLN A 54 -1.35 -9.92 3.55
C GLN A 54 -1.00 -8.44 3.75
N ARG A 55 -0.41 -7.82 2.72
CA ARG A 55 -0.03 -6.41 2.71
C ARG A 55 -1.01 -5.55 1.91
N MET A 56 -2.07 -6.16 1.36
CA MET A 56 -3.02 -5.51 0.45
C MET A 56 -2.32 -4.76 -0.69
N ILE A 57 -1.34 -5.41 -1.33
CA ILE A 57 -0.62 -4.83 -2.46
C ILE A 57 -1.27 -5.30 -3.76
N PHE A 58 -1.70 -4.32 -4.55
CA PHE A 58 -2.28 -4.53 -5.86
C PHE A 58 -1.27 -4.12 -6.94
N ARG A 59 -1.12 -4.94 -7.96
CA ARG A 59 -0.41 -4.58 -9.19
C ARG A 59 -1.41 -3.96 -10.13
N ALA A 60 -1.07 -2.82 -10.70
CA ALA A 60 -1.95 -2.03 -11.52
C ALA A 60 -1.28 -1.69 -12.86
N PHE A 61 -2.08 -1.69 -13.92
CA PHE A 61 -1.62 -1.33 -15.26
C PHE A 61 -2.45 -0.18 -15.81
N LYS A 62 -1.78 0.90 -16.24
CA LYS A 62 -2.45 2.04 -16.89
C LYS A 62 -1.58 2.59 -18.01
N ALA A 63 -2.17 2.72 -19.20
CA ALA A 63 -1.54 3.36 -20.35
C ALA A 63 -0.16 2.78 -20.73
N GLY A 64 0.03 1.47 -20.58
CA GLY A 64 1.31 0.81 -20.88
C GLY A 64 2.30 0.77 -19.72
N GLU A 65 2.00 1.45 -18.60
CA GLU A 65 2.84 1.50 -17.42
C GLU A 65 2.28 0.60 -16.32
N GLU A 66 3.16 -0.25 -15.81
CA GLU A 66 2.90 -1.07 -14.63
C GLU A 66 3.38 -0.36 -13.37
N TYR A 67 2.55 -0.42 -12.33
CA TYR A 67 2.88 0.14 -11.03
C TYR A 67 2.17 -0.62 -9.91
N THR A 68 2.59 -0.40 -8.68
CA THR A 68 1.98 -1.03 -7.51
C THR A 68 1.14 -0.02 -6.73
N ILE A 69 0.06 -0.51 -6.14
CA ILE A 69 -0.86 0.23 -5.30
C ILE A 69 -0.87 -0.45 -3.94
N ASP A 70 -0.52 0.31 -2.92
CA ASP A 70 -0.52 -0.10 -1.52
C ASP A 70 -1.75 0.52 -0.85
N VAL A 71 -2.60 -0.31 -0.23
CA VAL A 71 -3.80 0.14 0.47
C VAL A 71 -3.44 0.59 1.88
N LEU A 72 -3.70 1.87 2.17
CA LEU A 72 -3.60 2.46 3.50
C LEU A 72 -4.99 2.44 4.14
N GLU A 73 -5.47 1.24 4.46
CA GLU A 73 -6.65 1.08 5.31
C GLU A 73 -6.20 1.40 6.74
N ASP A 74 -6.73 2.48 7.30
CA ASP A 74 -6.29 3.05 8.59
C ASP A 74 -4.84 3.60 8.58
N TYR A 75 -4.69 4.92 8.42
CA TYR A 75 -3.40 5.58 8.69
C TYR A 75 -3.16 5.61 10.21
N GLU A 76 -2.90 4.46 10.82
CA GLU A 76 -1.93 4.41 11.90
C GLU A 76 -0.57 4.30 11.23
N ALA A 77 0.22 5.38 11.34
CA ALA A 77 1.58 5.45 10.83
C ALA A 77 2.30 4.12 11.07
N PRO A 78 3.00 3.56 10.06
CA PRO A 78 3.59 2.24 10.20
C PRO A 78 4.55 2.22 11.39
N THR A 79 4.13 1.60 12.49
CA THR A 79 5.03 0.91 13.41
C THR A 79 5.54 -0.35 12.71
N ARG A 80 6.20 -0.15 11.58
CA ARG A 80 6.95 -1.17 10.85
C ARG A 80 8.29 -0.59 10.42
N ASP A 81 8.99 -0.02 11.41
CA ASP A 81 10.43 -0.17 11.55
C ASP A 81 10.74 -1.67 11.66
N LEU A 82 10.85 -2.36 10.52
CA LEU A 82 11.35 -3.74 10.46
C LEU A 82 12.40 -3.94 9.36
N HIS A 83 12.85 -2.84 8.74
CA HIS A 83 13.92 -2.89 7.74
C HIS A 83 14.95 -1.75 7.84
N ALA A 84 14.83 -0.80 8.77
CA ALA A 84 15.88 0.19 9.01
C ALA A 84 17.03 -0.38 9.88
N GLU A 85 16.79 -1.43 10.66
CA GLU A 85 17.78 -2.00 11.58
C GLU A 85 18.87 -2.85 10.90
N LYS A 86 18.79 -3.10 9.58
CA LYS A 86 19.81 -3.86 8.85
C LYS A 86 20.90 -3.04 8.16
N LEU A 87 20.92 -1.71 8.33
CA LEU A 87 21.98 -0.86 7.78
C LEU A 87 22.94 -0.28 8.83
N ALA A 88 22.72 -0.53 10.12
CA ALA A 88 23.58 -0.03 11.22
C ALA A 88 24.57 -1.08 11.77
N GLY A 89 24.80 -2.20 11.06
CA GLY A 89 25.62 -3.31 11.55
C GLY A 89 27.02 -3.47 10.93
N THR A 90 27.36 -2.73 9.87
CA THR A 90 28.58 -3.01 9.08
C THR A 90 29.65 -1.92 9.16
N PHE A 91 29.69 -1.17 10.27
CA PHE A 91 30.90 -0.42 10.65
C PHE A 91 31.60 -1.14 11.79
N HIS A 92 32.05 -2.37 11.53
CA HIS A 92 33.13 -2.97 12.30
C HIS A 92 34.39 -2.17 11.97
N LYS A 93 34.76 -1.21 12.83
CA LYS A 93 36.12 -0.69 12.86
C LYS A 93 36.91 -1.78 13.59
N PRO A 94 37.84 -2.50 12.94
CA PRO A 94 38.70 -3.39 13.70
C PRO A 94 39.55 -2.52 14.62
N ASP A 95 39.43 -2.73 15.93
CA ASP A 95 40.44 -2.31 16.89
C ASP A 95 41.80 -2.85 16.44
N PRO A 96 42.81 -2.00 16.17
CA PRO A 96 44.18 -2.47 16.25
C PRO A 96 44.56 -2.50 17.73
N PHE A 97 44.61 -3.73 18.25
CA PHE A 97 45.51 -4.16 19.31
C PHE A 97 46.83 -3.38 19.27
N LEU A 98 47.21 -2.72 20.38
CA LEU A 98 48.27 -3.12 21.33
C LEU A 98 48.70 -1.90 22.19
#